data_AF-A0A1H7MR79-F1
#
_entry.id   AF-A0A1H7MR79-F1
#
_cell.length_a   1.000
_cell.length_b   1.000
_cell.length_c   1.000
_cell.angle_alpha   90.00
_cell.angle_beta   90.00
_cell.angle_gamma   90.00
#
_symmetry.space_group_name_H-M   'P 1'
#
loop_
_entity.id
_entity.type
_entity.pdbx_description
1 polymer ?
#
loop_
_entity_poly.entity_id
_entity_poly.type
_entity_poly.pdbx_seq_one_letter_code
_entity_poly.pdbx_strand_id
1 'polypeptide(L)'
;MKNIILSADGDSVVYSVPDIVAENLEKYCLEFTNWMYHSRSARKKYKVQGGFCYSEADFIYYLNQYIFPMEKSELVKKLGWTDLGEDLPDEYKGVPYFNF
;
A
#
# COMPACT_ATOMS: atom_id res chain seq x y z
N MET A 1 4.81 -8.97 -12.38
CA MET A 1 4.34 -8.84 -10.98
C MET A 1 5.51 -9.04 -10.02
N LYS A 2 5.67 -8.15 -9.04
CA LYS A 2 6.70 -8.18 -7.99
C LYS A 2 6.07 -8.00 -6.61
N ASN A 3 6.72 -8.55 -5.59
CA ASN A 3 6.28 -8.37 -4.21
C ASN A 3 6.72 -7.00 -3.67
N ILE A 4 5.85 -6.42 -2.85
CA ILE A 4 6.12 -5.28 -1.98
C ILE A 4 5.60 -5.60 -0.58
N ILE A 5 6.02 -4.81 0.39
CA ILE A 5 5.53 -4.87 1.75
C ILE A 5 4.96 -3.51 2.12
N LEU A 6 3.75 -3.52 2.64
CA LEU A 6 3.08 -2.33 3.14
C LEU A 6 2.77 -2.55 4.62
N SER A 7 2.92 -1.50 5.42
CA SER A 7 2.39 -1.45 6.77
C SER A 7 1.78 -0.09 7.07
N ALA A 8 0.92 -0.05 8.07
CA ALA A 8 0.34 1.13 8.68
C ALA A 8 0.28 0.88 10.20
N ASP A 9 -0.86 1.11 10.85
CA ASP A 9 -1.05 0.89 12.29
C ASP A 9 -1.12 -0.60 12.72
N GLY A 10 -0.77 -1.55 11.85
CA GLY A 10 -0.99 -2.98 12.04
C GLY A 10 0.11 -3.89 11.49
N ASP A 11 -0.30 -5.01 10.90
CA ASP A 11 0.62 -5.99 10.33
C ASP A 11 1.38 -5.42 9.13
N SER A 12 2.63 -5.84 8.96
CA SER A 12 3.28 -5.79 7.64
C SER A 12 2.64 -6.83 6.72
N VAL A 13 2.21 -6.38 5.54
CA VAL A 13 1.48 -7.19 4.58
C VAL A 13 2.21 -7.23 3.24
N VAL A 14 2.39 -8.44 2.71
CA VAL A 14 3.00 -8.67 1.41
C VAL A 14 1.92 -8.64 0.34
N TYR A 15 2.13 -7.80 -0.68
CA TYR A 15 1.29 -7.71 -1.87
C TYR A 15 2.11 -7.99 -3.12
N SER A 16 1.50 -8.65 -4.08
CA SER A 16 2.03 -8.77 -5.45
C SER A 16 1.42 -7.63 -6.26
N VAL A 17 2.26 -6.80 -6.88
CA VAL A 17 1.85 -5.60 -7.64
C VAL A 17 2.51 -5.59 -9.03
N PRO A 18 2.02 -4.78 -9.99
CA PRO A 18 2.73 -4.53 -11.24
C PRO A 18 4.17 -4.10 -11.00
N ASP A 19 5.09 -4.51 -11.86
CA ASP A 19 6.53 -4.33 -11.63
C ASP A 19 6.90 -2.85 -11.46
N ILE A 20 6.26 -1.98 -12.25
CA ILE A 20 6.47 -0.53 -12.18
C ILE A 20 6.07 0.07 -10.82
N VAL A 21 5.09 -0.52 -10.14
CA VAL A 21 4.68 -0.09 -8.80
C VAL A 21 5.76 -0.48 -7.80
N ALA A 22 6.26 -1.72 -7.85
CA ALA A 22 7.34 -2.16 -6.95
C ALA A 22 8.62 -1.34 -7.13
N GLU A 23 8.95 -0.96 -8.38
CA GLU A 23 10.11 -0.13 -8.71
C GLU A 23 9.96 1.34 -8.31
N ASN A 24 8.73 1.82 -8.08
CA ASN A 24 8.42 3.21 -7.76
C ASN A 24 7.46 3.31 -6.56
N LEU A 25 7.61 2.43 -5.57
CA LEU A 25 6.60 2.20 -4.53
C LEU A 25 6.21 3.49 -3.80
N GLU A 26 7.21 4.22 -3.29
CA GLU A 26 7.00 5.47 -2.56
C GLU A 26 6.19 6.49 -3.38
N LYS A 27 6.51 6.65 -4.67
CA LYS A 27 5.79 7.57 -5.56
C LYS A 27 4.30 7.22 -5.61
N TYR A 28 3.96 5.95 -5.83
CA TYR A 28 2.56 5.53 -5.89
C TYR A 28 1.85 5.67 -4.54
N CYS A 29 2.52 5.38 -3.43
CA CYS A 29 1.97 5.60 -2.08
C CYS A 29 1.66 7.08 -1.83
N LEU A 30 2.56 8.00 -2.23
CA LEU A 30 2.33 9.44 -2.14
C LEU A 30 1.24 9.94 -3.10
N GLU A 31 1.15 9.37 -4.30
CA GLU A 31 0.06 9.67 -5.24
C GLU A 31 -1.29 9.23 -4.69
N PHE A 32 -1.37 8.10 -3.99
CA PHE A 32 -2.57 7.64 -3.30
C PHE A 32 -3.00 8.60 -2.20
N THR A 33 -2.07 9.04 -1.34
CA THR A 33 -2.40 10.03 -0.29
C THR A 33 -2.86 11.35 -0.92
N ASN A 34 -2.15 11.84 -1.94
CA ASN A 34 -2.53 13.03 -2.69
C ASN A 34 -3.91 12.90 -3.35
N TRP A 35 -4.23 11.75 -3.93
CA TRP A 35 -5.55 11.46 -4.50
C TRP A 35 -6.64 11.52 -3.43
N MET A 36 -6.38 11.03 -2.20
CA MET A 36 -7.34 11.15 -1.10
C MET A 36 -7.66 12.61 -0.73
N TYR A 37 -6.67 13.52 -0.80
CA TYR A 37 -6.90 14.95 -0.56
C TYR A 37 -7.77 15.61 -1.63
N HIS A 38 -7.55 15.28 -2.91
CA HIS A 38 -8.15 16.02 -4.02
C HIS A 38 -9.43 15.40 -4.57
N SER A 39 -9.57 14.07 -4.50
CA SER A 39 -10.74 13.37 -5.03
C SER A 39 -11.96 13.55 -4.11
N ARG A 40 -13.09 13.98 -4.70
CA ARG A 40 -14.35 14.11 -3.96
C ARG A 40 -14.85 12.75 -3.46
N SER A 41 -14.70 11.68 -4.25
CA SER A 41 -15.12 10.33 -3.85
C SER A 41 -14.23 9.78 -2.75
N ALA A 42 -12.92 9.99 -2.84
CA ALA A 42 -11.96 9.55 -1.82
C ALA A 42 -12.20 10.29 -0.49
N ARG A 43 -12.34 11.62 -0.52
CA ARG A 43 -12.68 12.39 0.68
C ARG A 43 -13.98 11.92 1.33
N LYS A 44 -15.01 11.62 0.55
CA LYS A 44 -16.28 11.10 1.10
C LYS A 44 -16.08 9.75 1.82
N LYS A 45 -15.14 8.91 1.36
CA LYS A 45 -14.90 7.58 1.93
C LYS A 45 -13.94 7.62 3.13
N TYR A 46 -12.83 8.35 3.03
CA TYR A 46 -11.69 8.22 3.96
C TYR A 46 -11.52 9.39 4.92
N LYS A 47 -12.18 10.53 4.68
CA LYS A 47 -12.03 11.71 5.55
C LYS A 47 -12.71 11.45 6.89
N VAL A 48 -11.95 11.57 7.97
CA VAL A 48 -12.43 11.55 9.35
C VAL A 48 -12.15 12.89 10.02
N GLN A 49 -12.69 13.12 11.22
CA GLN A 49 -12.35 14.31 11.98
C GLN A 49 -10.83 14.33 12.23
N GLY A 50 -10.15 15.40 11.80
CA GLY A 50 -8.72 15.58 12.00
C GLY A 50 -7.79 14.98 10.93
N GLY A 51 -8.28 14.20 9.96
CA GLY A 51 -7.37 13.54 9.01
C GLY A 51 -8.03 12.65 7.96
N PHE A 52 -7.30 11.62 7.55
CA PHE A 52 -7.76 10.53 6.70
C PHE A 52 -7.49 9.20 7.42
N CYS A 53 -8.41 8.25 7.29
CA CYS A 53 -8.27 6.90 7.84
C CYS A 53 -8.37 5.90 6.69
N TYR A 54 -7.33 5.11 6.50
CA TYR A 54 -7.18 4.15 5.40
C TYR A 54 -6.23 3.03 5.83
N SER A 55 -6.26 1.93 5.07
CA SER A 55 -5.36 0.79 5.24
C SER A 55 -4.50 0.54 4.00
N GLU A 56 -3.55 -0.36 4.09
CA GLU A 56 -2.77 -0.89 2.97
C GLU A 56 -3.70 -1.48 1.90
N ALA A 57 -4.80 -2.12 2.32
CA ALA A 57 -5.80 -2.65 1.40
C ALA A 57 -6.51 -1.54 0.59
N ASP A 58 -6.64 -0.32 1.13
CA ASP A 58 -7.23 0.81 0.40
C ASP A 58 -6.27 1.37 -0.66
N PHE A 59 -4.95 1.33 -0.42
CA PHE A 59 -3.95 1.61 -1.45
C PHE A 59 -4.05 0.58 -2.59
N ILE A 60 -4.14 -0.71 -2.26
CA ILE A 60 -4.29 -1.78 -3.25
C ILE A 60 -5.60 -1.64 -4.03
N TYR A 61 -6.70 -1.28 -3.35
CA TYR A 61 -7.95 -0.93 -4.01
C TYR A 61 -7.77 0.23 -4.98
N TYR A 62 -7.07 1.29 -4.58
CA TYR A 62 -6.79 2.44 -5.44
C TYR A 62 -6.03 2.04 -6.71
N LEU A 63 -4.96 1.25 -6.57
CA LEU A 63 -4.22 0.73 -7.73
C LEU A 63 -5.15 -0.06 -8.66
N ASN A 64 -5.88 -1.02 -8.10
CA ASN A 64 -6.72 -1.94 -8.87
C ASN A 64 -7.93 -1.29 -9.54
N GLN A 65 -8.43 -0.19 -9.00
CA GLN A 65 -9.61 0.49 -9.57
C GLN A 65 -9.23 1.60 -10.54
N TYR A 66 -8.15 2.33 -10.28
CA TYR A 66 -7.88 3.59 -10.97
C TYR A 66 -6.62 3.58 -11.82
N ILE A 67 -5.58 2.84 -11.42
CA ILE A 67 -4.26 2.93 -12.05
C ILE A 67 -3.97 1.71 -12.92
N PHE A 68 -4.21 0.51 -12.40
CA PHE A 68 -3.93 -0.77 -13.05
C PHE A 68 -5.16 -1.71 -13.03
N PRO A 69 -6.27 -1.34 -13.69
CA PRO A 69 -7.48 -2.16 -13.68
C PRO A 69 -7.34 -3.51 -14.40
N MET A 70 -6.37 -3.61 -15.33
CA MET A 70 -6.10 -4.81 -16.13
C MET A 70 -4.97 -5.68 -15.58
N GLU A 71 -4.17 -5.17 -14.65
CA GLU A 71 -3.05 -5.88 -14.02
C GLU A 71 -3.15 -5.69 -12.51
N LYS A 72 -4.00 -6.50 -11.88
CA LYS A 72 -4.42 -6.28 -10.50
C LYS A 72 -3.35 -6.74 -9.51
N SER A 73 -3.19 -5.92 -8.49
CA SER A 73 -2.44 -6.21 -7.29
C SER A 73 -3.23 -7.11 -6.35
N GLU A 74 -2.54 -8.04 -5.68
CA GLU A 74 -3.17 -9.09 -4.88
C GLU A 74 -2.46 -9.30 -3.54
N LEU A 75 -3.23 -9.65 -2.50
CA LEU A 75 -2.70 -10.03 -1.19
C LEU A 75 -1.97 -11.37 -1.31
N VAL A 76 -0.73 -11.43 -0.83
CA VAL A 76 0.06 -12.67 -0.80
C VAL A 76 0.06 -13.27 0.60
N LYS A 77 0.49 -12.49 1.61
CA LYS A 77 0.67 -12.98 2.98
C LYS A 77 0.68 -11.83 3.98
N LYS A 78 0.24 -12.09 5.21
CA LYS A 78 0.43 -11.20 6.35
C LYS A 78 1.62 -11.68 7.17
N LEU A 79 2.56 -10.78 7.48
CA LEU A 79 3.77 -11.10 8.25
C LEU A 79 3.57 -10.84 9.75
N GLY A 80 2.51 -10.14 10.14
CA GLY A 80 2.33 -9.70 11.52
C GLY A 80 3.07 -8.38 11.78
N TRP A 81 3.22 -8.02 13.06
CA TRP A 81 4.06 -6.90 13.47
C TRP A 81 5.53 -7.21 13.18
N THR A 82 6.21 -6.32 12.45
CA THR A 82 7.64 -6.48 12.07
C THR A 82 8.47 -5.26 12.46
N ASP A 83 8.06 -4.55 13.51
CA ASP A 83 8.73 -3.36 14.06
C ASP A 83 9.17 -2.36 12.97
N LEU A 84 8.19 -1.83 12.22
CA LEU A 84 8.42 -0.89 11.12
C LEU A 84 9.43 -1.37 10.05
N GLY A 85 9.53 -2.70 9.89
CA GLY A 85 10.39 -3.34 8.90
C GLY A 85 11.73 -3.83 9.46
N GLU A 86 12.06 -3.55 10.72
CA GLU A 86 13.32 -4.00 11.34
C GLU A 86 13.38 -5.52 11.52
N ASP A 87 12.24 -6.14 11.87
CA ASP A 87 12.13 -7.58 12.15
C ASP A 87 11.54 -8.38 10.97
N LEU A 88 11.83 -7.97 9.73
CA LEU A 88 11.40 -8.71 8.56
C LEU A 88 12.09 -10.08 8.46
N PRO A 89 11.35 -11.16 8.11
CA PRO A 89 11.97 -12.45 7.84
C PRO A 89 13.00 -12.35 6.71
N ASP A 90 14.06 -13.18 6.77
CA ASP A 90 15.19 -13.11 5.84
C ASP A 90 14.78 -13.19 4.36
N GLU A 91 13.75 -13.97 4.04
CA GLU A 91 13.22 -14.11 2.67
C GLU A 91 12.62 -12.81 2.09
N TYR A 92 12.31 -11.84 2.95
CA TYR A 92 11.74 -10.55 2.58
C TYR A 92 12.73 -9.39 2.67
N LYS A 93 13.98 -9.66 3.06
CA LYS A 93 15.03 -8.63 3.06
C LYS A 93 15.29 -8.12 1.64
N GLY A 94 15.25 -6.80 1.48
CA GLY A 94 15.43 -6.13 0.20
C GLY A 94 14.17 -6.06 -0.67
N VAL A 95 13.04 -6.60 -0.22
CA VAL A 95 11.74 -6.33 -0.85
C VAL A 95 11.36 -4.87 -0.58
N PRO A 96 10.86 -4.12 -1.58
CA PRO A 96 10.43 -2.73 -1.35
C PRO A 96 9.38 -2.66 -0.24
N TYR A 97 9.62 -1.75 0.71
CA TYR A 97 8.82 -1.58 1.91
C TYR A 97 8.37 -0.12 2.02
N PHE A 98 7.10 0.08 2.41
CA PHE A 98 6.57 1.40 2.72
C PHE A 98 5.66 1.33 3.95
N ASN A 99 5.92 2.20 4.93
CA ASN A 99 5.05 2.40 6.08
C ASN A 99 4.23 3.68 5.89
N PHE A 100 2.90 3.57 5.91
CA PHE A 100 1.95 4.66 5.74
C PHE A 100 1.81 5.57 6.97
#